data_AF-A0A248LAF0-F1
#
_entry.id   AF-A0A248LAF0-F1
#
_cell.length_a   1.000
_cell.length_b   1.000
_cell.length_c   1.000
_cell.angle_alpha   90.00
_cell.angle_beta   90.00
_cell.angle_gamma   90.00
#
_symmetry.space_group_name_H-M   'P 1'
#
loop_
_entity.id
_entity.type
_entity.pdbx_description
1 polymer ?
#
loop_
_entity_poly.entity_id
_entity_poly.type
_entity_poly.pdbx_seq_one_letter_code
_entity_poly.pdbx_strand_id
1 'polypeptide(L)'
;MCPLPSQCTQSRDHRKVIHRHLWQEAMDEVEHLRHTDVNRALYRKRQETIERVFADTKEKHGMRWSRYRGLKKTTLQAMLTFIALNLKKLANWS
;
A
#
# COMPACT_ATOMS: atom_id res chain seq x y z
N MET A 1 -20.03 -39.11 15.13
CA MET A 1 -20.75 -37.94 14.59
C MET A 1 -20.85 -36.89 15.70
N CYS A 2 -20.48 -35.63 15.45
CA CYS A 2 -20.47 -34.59 16.51
C CYS A 2 -21.91 -34.27 16.97
N PRO A 3 -22.21 -34.13 18.27
CA PRO A 3 -23.55 -33.87 18.79
C PRO A 3 -23.95 -32.39 18.86
N LEU A 4 -23.03 -31.45 18.65
CA LEU A 4 -23.28 -30.00 18.69
C LEU A 4 -23.26 -29.26 17.32
N PRO A 5 -23.50 -29.91 16.16
CA PRO A 5 -23.26 -29.29 14.85
C PRO A 5 -24.18 -28.09 14.60
N SER A 6 -25.44 -28.15 15.07
CA SER A 6 -26.42 -27.06 14.97
C SER A 6 -26.04 -25.82 15.78
N GLN A 7 -25.14 -25.95 16.76
CA GLN A 7 -24.62 -24.82 17.55
C GLN A 7 -23.36 -24.22 16.93
N CYS A 8 -22.62 -24.98 16.12
CA CYS A 8 -21.32 -24.58 15.60
C CYS A 8 -21.32 -24.14 14.13
N THR A 9 -22.28 -24.59 13.30
CA THR A 9 -22.36 -24.21 11.89
C THR A 9 -23.77 -24.36 11.31
N GLN A 10 -24.14 -23.47 10.38
CA GLN A 10 -25.36 -23.57 9.57
C GLN A 10 -25.09 -24.12 8.16
N SER A 11 -23.87 -24.58 7.89
CA SER A 11 -23.49 -25.18 6.61
C SER A 11 -24.28 -26.46 6.39
N ARG A 12 -24.98 -26.58 5.25
CA ARG A 12 -25.74 -27.79 4.87
C ARG A 12 -24.85 -29.04 4.84
N ASP A 13 -23.61 -28.87 4.38
CA ASP A 13 -22.63 -29.95 4.28
C ASP A 13 -21.83 -30.15 5.58
N HIS A 14 -22.14 -29.39 6.64
CA HIS A 14 -21.44 -29.38 7.92
C HIS A 14 -19.92 -29.27 7.80
N ARG A 15 -19.45 -28.66 6.71
CA ARG A 15 -18.04 -28.47 6.39
C ARG A 15 -17.67 -26.99 6.43
N LYS A 16 -16.58 -26.67 7.12
CA LYS A 16 -15.95 -25.35 7.07
C LYS A 16 -15.20 -25.22 5.76
N VAL A 17 -15.60 -24.26 4.91
CA VAL A 17 -14.86 -23.86 3.72
C VAL A 17 -14.11 -22.57 4.05
N ILE A 18 -12.79 -22.57 3.84
CA ILE A 18 -11.95 -21.39 4.06
C ILE A 18 -11.37 -21.01 2.71
N HIS A 19 -11.73 -19.83 2.22
CA HIS A 19 -11.09 -19.24 1.06
C HIS A 19 -9.90 -18.41 1.53
N ARG A 20 -8.69 -18.83 1.19
CA ARG A 20 -7.47 -18.04 1.41
C ARG A 20 -6.87 -17.64 0.08
N HIS A 21 -6.35 -16.42 0.03
CA HIS A 21 -5.55 -15.95 -1.08
C HIS A 21 -4.19 -16.69 -1.08
N LEU A 22 -3.61 -16.92 -2.27
CA LEU A 22 -2.30 -17.59 -2.42
C LEU A 22 -1.20 -16.92 -1.60
N TRP A 23 -1.31 -15.60 -1.39
CA TRP A 23 -0.33 -14.79 -0.67
C TRP A 23 -0.78 -14.39 0.74
N GLN A 24 -1.83 -15.02 1.27
CA GLN A 24 -2.41 -14.61 2.56
C GLN A 24 -1.37 -14.69 3.69
N GLU A 25 -0.56 -15.75 3.72
CA GLU A 25 0.48 -15.92 4.76
C GLU A 25 1.52 -14.81 4.72
N ALA A 26 1.95 -14.41 3.52
CA ALA A 26 2.88 -13.29 3.35
C ALA A 26 2.25 -11.96 3.77
N MET A 27 0.96 -11.74 3.48
CA MET A 27 0.26 -10.53 3.93
C MET A 27 0.09 -10.50 5.45
N ASP A 28 -0.23 -11.64 6.06
CA ASP A 28 -0.38 -11.79 7.51
C ASP A 28 0.95 -11.49 8.21
N GLU A 29 2.07 -11.98 7.67
CA GLU A 29 3.42 -11.68 8.18
C GLU A 29 3.76 -10.19 8.06
N VAL A 30 3.50 -9.57 6.91
CA VAL A 30 3.74 -8.12 6.71
C VAL A 30 2.91 -7.29 7.69
N GLU A 31 1.66 -7.68 7.94
CA GLU A 31 0.80 -7.00 8.92
C GLU A 31 1.37 -7.15 10.33
N HIS A 32 1.83 -8.34 10.71
CA HIS A 32 2.48 -8.57 12.00
C HIS A 32 3.74 -7.70 12.17
N LEU A 33 4.58 -7.68 11.14
CA LEU A 33 5.80 -6.88 11.10
C LEU A 33 5.50 -5.38 11.20
N ARG A 34 4.39 -4.88 10.62
CA ARG A 34 3.99 -3.47 10.66
C ARG A 34 3.87 -2.93 12.09
N HIS A 35 3.50 -3.78 13.04
CA HIS A 35 3.26 -3.39 14.44
C HIS A 35 4.52 -3.41 15.31
N THR A 36 5.63 -3.96 14.83
CA THR A 36 6.93 -3.91 15.53
C THR A 36 7.40 -2.47 15.72
N ASP A 37 8.16 -2.21 16.79
CA ASP A 37 8.56 -0.83 17.14
C ASP A 37 9.37 -0.14 16.03
N VAL A 38 10.28 -0.88 15.40
CA VAL A 38 11.10 -0.40 14.29
C VAL A 38 10.22 -0.02 13.10
N ASN A 39 9.32 -0.91 12.66
CA ASN A 39 8.47 -0.63 11.50
C ASN A 39 7.43 0.44 11.80
N ARG A 40 6.90 0.51 13.02
CA ARG A 40 6.00 1.59 13.45
C ARG A 40 6.68 2.95 13.35
N ALA A 41 7.93 3.06 13.80
CA ALA A 41 8.73 4.28 13.67
C ALA A 41 9.01 4.63 12.20
N LEU A 42 9.36 3.65 11.37
CA LEU A 42 9.58 3.84 9.94
C LEU A 42 8.29 4.29 9.23
N TYR A 43 7.14 3.68 9.53
CA TYR A 43 5.85 4.05 8.95
C TYR A 43 5.47 5.49 9.28
N ARG A 44 5.65 5.95 10.53
CA ARG A 44 5.45 7.36 10.89
C ARG A 44 6.32 8.30 10.06
N LYS A 45 7.61 7.99 9.93
CA LYS A 45 8.53 8.79 9.08
C LYS A 45 8.11 8.83 7.62
N ARG A 46 7.49 7.76 7.08
CA ARG A 46 6.97 7.75 5.69
C ARG A 46 5.81 8.71 5.52
N GLN A 47 4.93 8.87 6.51
CA GLN A 47 3.83 9.84 6.45
C GLN A 47 4.36 11.27 6.33
N GLU A 48 5.42 11.59 7.08
CA GLU A 48 6.01 12.93 7.08
C GLU A 48 6.79 13.24 5.79
N THR A 49 7.49 12.24 5.24
CA THR A 49 8.43 12.45 4.14
C THR A 49 7.86 12.03 2.79
N ILE A 50 7.34 10.81 2.67
CA ILE A 50 6.90 10.20 1.41
C ILE A 50 5.51 10.70 1.05
N GLU A 51 4.53 10.58 1.97
CA GLU A 51 3.14 10.97 1.68
C GLU A 51 3.02 12.47 1.40
N ARG A 52 3.82 13.30 2.07
CA ARG A 52 3.89 14.74 1.80
C ARG A 52 4.36 15.06 0.38
N VAL A 53 5.35 14.34 -0.14
CA VAL A 53 5.81 14.48 -1.53
C VAL A 53 4.72 14.02 -2.51
N PHE A 54 3.97 12.96 -2.19
CA PHE A 54 2.84 12.52 -3.00
C PHE A 54 1.68 13.53 -2.99
N ALA A 55 1.39 14.16 -1.86
CA ALA A 55 0.40 15.24 -1.79
C ALA A 55 0.82 16.45 -2.64
N ASP A 56 2.08 16.87 -2.53
CA ASP A 56 2.63 17.97 -3.31
C ASP A 56 2.64 17.68 -4.82
N THR A 57 2.99 16.46 -5.24
CA THR A 57 2.92 16.05 -6.65
C THR A 57 1.50 16.08 -7.19
N LYS A 58 0.53 15.61 -6.40
CA LYS A 58 -0.87 15.60 -6.79
C LYS A 58 -1.41 17.00 -7.03
N GLU A 59 -1.19 17.91 -6.08
CA GLU A 59 -1.78 19.26 -6.11
C GLU A 59 -0.93 20.27 -6.88
N LYS A 60 0.40 20.28 -6.71
CA LYS A 60 1.30 21.28 -7.35
C LYS A 60 1.83 20.86 -8.71
N HIS A 61 1.95 19.55 -8.96
CA HIS A 61 2.50 19.02 -10.21
C HIS A 61 1.45 18.36 -11.12
N GLY A 62 0.16 18.52 -10.79
CA GLY A 62 -0.96 18.11 -11.63
C GLY A 62 -1.11 16.59 -11.79
N MET A 63 -0.56 15.80 -10.87
CA MET A 63 -0.65 14.33 -10.91
C MET A 63 -2.00 13.78 -10.42
N ARG A 64 -2.98 14.65 -10.13
CA ARG A 64 -4.36 14.23 -9.86
C ARG A 64 -5.02 13.54 -11.06
N TRP A 65 -4.60 13.88 -12.27
CA TRP A 65 -5.08 13.29 -13.51
C TRP A 65 -3.91 12.94 -14.44
N SER A 66 -4.06 11.87 -15.22
CA SER A 66 -3.10 11.54 -16.25
C SER A 66 -3.19 12.58 -17.39
N ARG A 67 -2.16 13.40 -17.55
CA ARG A 67 -2.08 14.37 -18.66
C ARG A 67 -2.00 13.67 -20.02
N TYR A 68 -1.25 12.58 -20.09
CA TYR A 68 -1.04 11.79 -21.31
C TYR A 68 -1.85 10.50 -21.29
N ARG A 69 -2.16 9.98 -22.47
CA ARG A 69 -2.76 8.65 -22.67
C ARG A 69 -1.68 7.59 -22.87
N GLY A 70 -1.90 6.42 -22.27
CA GLY A 70 -1.07 5.23 -22.41
C GLY A 70 0.08 5.17 -21.40
N LEU A 71 0.36 3.95 -20.92
CA LEU A 71 1.28 3.68 -19.81
C LEU A 71 2.66 4.32 -20.03
N LYS A 72 3.27 4.14 -21.19
CA LYS A 72 4.62 4.65 -21.48
C LYS A 72 4.77 6.15 -21.22
N LYS A 73 3.82 6.97 -21.72
CA LYS A 73 3.88 8.43 -21.59
C LYS A 73 3.57 8.89 -20.16
N THR A 74 2.60 8.25 -19.51
CA THR A 74 2.26 8.53 -18.11
C THR A 74 3.42 8.18 -17.17
N THR A 75 4.08 7.03 -17.39
CA THR A 75 5.29 6.64 -16.65
C THR A 75 6.41 7.65 -16.85
N LEU A 76 6.67 8.08 -18.10
CA LEU A 76 7.71 9.07 -18.37
C LEU A 76 7.45 10.39 -17.63
N GLN A 77 6.20 10.89 -17.66
CA GLN A 77 5.81 12.08 -16.90
C GLN A 77 6.10 11.91 -15.40
N ALA A 78 5.63 10.82 -14.80
CA ALA A 78 5.82 10.56 -13.38
C ALA A 78 7.31 10.52 -13.02
N MET A 79 8.12 9.79 -13.79
CA MET A 79 9.57 9.69 -13.57
C MET A 79 10.25 11.05 -13.63
N LEU A 80 9.98 11.86 -14.66
CA LEU A 80 10.56 13.19 -14.81
C LEU A 80 10.16 14.11 -13.65
N THR A 81 8.90 14.06 -13.20
CA THR A 81 8.44 14.83 -12.03
C THR A 81 9.20 14.43 -10.77
N PHE A 82 9.33 13.14 -10.47
CA PHE A 82 10.06 12.69 -9.28
C PHE A 82 11.56 12.94 -9.36
N ILE A 83 12.17 12.86 -10.55
CA ILE A 83 13.57 13.27 -10.76
C ILE A 83 13.75 14.74 -10.39
N ALA A 84 12.89 15.63 -10.90
CA ALA A 84 12.96 17.05 -10.58
C ALA A 84 12.78 17.34 -9.08
N LEU A 85 11.87 16.62 -8.42
CA LEU A 85 11.67 16.74 -6.97
C LEU A 85 12.88 16.29 -6.15
N ASN A 86 13.50 15.18 -6.55
CA ASN A 86 14.72 14.71 -5.91
C ASN A 86 15.88 15.70 -6.12
N LEU A 87 16.02 16.27 -7.32
CA LEU A 87 17.01 17.32 -7.60
C LEU A 87 16.74 18.58 -6.76
N LYS A 88 15.49 19.01 -6.63
CA LYS A 88 15.10 20.12 -5.75
C LYS A 88 15.45 19.83 -4.29
N LYS A 89 15.24 18.60 -3.83
CA LYS A 89 15.62 18.18 -2.47
C LYS A 89 17.14 18.24 -2.27
N LEU A 90 17.92 17.76 -3.25
CA LEU A 90 19.39 17.82 -3.21
C LEU A 90 19.91 19.26 -3.19
N ALA A 91 19.35 20.15 -4.01
CA ALA A 91 19.76 21.55 -4.08
C ALA A 91 19.45 22.33 -2.79
N ASN A 92 18.37 21.97 -2.10
CA ASN A 92 17.97 22.59 -0.84
C ASN A 92 18.53 21.86 0.40
N TRP A 93 19.47 20.92 0.21
CA TRP A 93 20.07 20.17 1.30
C TRP A 93 21.20 21.01 1.92
N SER A 94 20.83 21.88 2.85
CA SER A 94 21.73 22.61 3.76
C SER A 94 21.55 22.10 5.18
#